data_AF-A0A3P1ZAE8-F1
#
_entry.id   AF-A0A3P1ZAE8-F1
#
_cell.length_a   1.000
_cell.length_b   1.000
_cell.length_c   1.000
_cell.angle_alpha   90.00
_cell.angle_beta   90.00
_cell.angle_gamma   90.00
#
_symmetry.space_group_name_H-M   'P 1'
#
loop_
_entity.id
_entity.type
_entity.pdbx_description
1 polymer ?
#
loop_
_entity_poly.entity_id
_entity_poly.type
_entity_poly.pdbx_seq_one_letter_code
_entity_poly.pdbx_strand_id
1 'polypeptide(L)' 'MCELFNKSKSAISEHINKIFDERELDANSVVRNFRTTAEDGKSCNVNYYNLTMVISVGCRVKFQPGTQGGFLLQG' A
#
# COMPACT_ATOMS: atom_id res chain seq x y z
N MET A 1 -1.51 5.06 3.76
CA MET A 1 -1.55 3.59 3.50
C MET A 1 -0.80 2.81 4.57
N CYS A 2 0.46 3.15 4.89
CA CYS A 2 1.22 2.50 5.98
C CYS A 2 0.49 2.54 7.33
N GLU A 3 0.03 3.73 7.74
CA GLU A 3 -0.72 3.91 9.00
C GLU A 3 -2.06 3.17 9.00
N LEU A 4 -2.79 3.20 7.88
CA LEU A 4 -4.09 2.53 7.72
C LEU A 4 -4.01 1.02 7.95
N PHE A 5 -2.91 0.39 7.53
CA PHE A 5 -2.72 -1.06 7.64
C PHE A 5 -1.73 -1.46 8.73
N ASN A 6 -1.17 -0.49 9.47
CA ASN A 6 -0.08 -0.68 10.41
C ASN A 6 1.08 -1.53 9.84
N LYS A 7 1.52 -1.19 8.62
CA LYS A 7 2.60 -1.88 7.90
C LYS A 7 3.71 -0.91 7.51
N SER A 8 4.92 -1.43 7.38
CA SER A 8 6.05 -0.66 6.88
C SER A 8 5.88 -0.28 5.41
N LYS A 9 6.55 0.81 4.98
CA LYS A 9 6.55 1.25 3.58
C LYS A 9 7.02 0.14 2.63
N SER A 10 8.01 -0.66 3.05
CA SER A 10 8.53 -1.79 2.27
C SER A 10 7.45 -2.85 2.03
N ALA A 11 6.73 -3.26 3.08
CA ALA A 11 5.67 -4.26 2.97
C ALA A 11 4.53 -3.78 2.05
N ILE A 12 4.11 -2.52 2.19
CA ILE A 12 3.11 -1.93 1.29
C ILE A 12 3.62 -1.93 -0.16
N SER A 13 4.87 -1.55 -0.38
CA SER A 13 5.47 -1.55 -1.72
C SER A 13 5.52 -2.94 -2.35
N GLU A 14 5.78 -3.98 -1.56
CA GLU A 14 5.79 -5.36 -2.06
C GLU A 14 4.40 -5.80 -2.51
N HIS A 15 3.36 -5.54 -1.71
CA HIS A 15 1.98 -5.87 -2.10
C HIS A 15 1.56 -5.14 -3.38
N ILE A 16 1.93 -3.86 -3.51
CA ILE A 16 1.69 -3.06 -4.71
C ILE A 16 2.37 -3.69 -5.94
N ASN A 17 3.65 -4.07 -5.81
CA ASN A 17 4.39 -4.70 -6.91
C ASN A 17 3.76 -6.04 -7.33
N LYS A 18 3.37 -6.89 -6.37
CA LYS A 18 2.70 -8.17 -6.67
C LYS A 18 1.38 -7.99 -7.42
N ILE A 19 0.57 -7.01 -7.02
CA ILE A 19 -0.69 -6.68 -7.72
C ILE A 19 -0.44 -6.34 -9.20
N PHE A 20 0.63 -5.62 -9.50
CA PHE A 20 0.99 -5.27 -10.88
C PHE A 20 1.64 -6.43 -11.64
N ASP A 21 2.48 -7.23 -10.98
CA ASP A 21 3.11 -8.42 -11.58
C ASP A 21 2.07 -9.47 -11.96
N GLU A 22 1.10 -9.71 -11.08
CA GLU A 22 -0.05 -10.59 -11.29
C GLU A 22 -1.09 -9.99 -12.27
N ARG A 23 -0.87 -8.75 -12.75
CA ARG A 23 -1.75 -8.00 -13.65
C ARG A 23 -3.19 -7.87 -13.15
N GLU A 24 -3.39 -7.87 -11.83
CA GLU A 24 -4.71 -7.68 -11.23
C GLU A 24 -5.24 -6.26 -11.46
N LEU A 25 -4.34 -5.28 -11.47
CA LEU A 25 -4.66 -3.87 -11.71
C LEU A 25 -3.66 -3.27 -12.70
N ASP A 26 -4.16 -2.35 -13.52
CA ASP A 26 -3.31 -1.54 -14.39
C ASP A 26 -2.81 -0.29 -13.64
N ALA A 27 -1.49 -0.08 -13.66
CA ALA A 27 -0.87 1.03 -12.95
C ALA A 27 -1.38 2.41 -13.42
N ASN A 28 -1.70 2.59 -14.71
CA ASN A 28 -2.23 3.85 -15.22
C ASN A 28 -3.68 4.11 -14.78
N SER A 29 -4.42 3.05 -14.46
CA SER A 29 -5.80 3.16 -13.96
C SER A 29 -5.87 3.46 -12.46
N VAL A 30 -4.84 3.10 -11.68
CA VAL A 30 -4.90 3.15 -10.20
C VAL A 30 -3.85 4.05 -9.56
N VAL A 31 -2.83 4.48 -10.30
CA VAL A 31 -1.76 5.37 -9.83
C VAL A 31 -1.81 6.68 -10.59
N ARG A 32 -1.74 7.78 -9.84
CA ARG A 32 -1.57 9.12 -10.39
C ARG A 32 -0.31 9.74 -9.82
N ASN A 33 0.64 10.05 -10.70
CA ASN A 33 1.90 10.67 -10.31
C ASN A 33 1.75 12.19 -10.35
N PHE A 34 1.97 12.83 -9.21
CA PHE A 34 2.03 14.28 -9.12
C PHE A 34 3.46 14.70 -8.85
N ARG A 35 3.94 15.64 -9.67
CA ARG A 35 5.20 16.33 -9.40
C ARG A 35 4.90 17.43 -8.39
N THR A 36 5.43 17.28 -7.20
CA THR A 36 5.34 18.31 -6.17
C THR A 36 6.75 18.86 -5.95
N THR A 37 6.91 20.16 -6.13
CA THR A 37 8.13 20.84 -5.71
C THR A 37 8.09 20.93 -4.20
N ALA A 38 8.99 20.20 -3.53
CA ALA A 38 9.16 20.34 -2.09
C ALA A 38 9.68 21.76 -1.77
N GLU A 39 9.42 22.26 -0.56
CA GLU A 39 9.86 23.59 -0.10
C GLU A 39 11.39 23.78 -0.20
N ASP A 40 12.16 22.69 -0.25
CA ASP A 40 13.63 22.66 -0.46
C ASP A 40 14.05 22.80 -1.94
N GLY A 41 13.12 23.06 -2.86
CA GLY A 41 13.37 23.13 -4.31
C GLY A 41 13.59 21.77 -4.99
N LYS A 42 13.54 20.67 -4.23
CA LYS A 42 13.65 19.30 -4.77
C LYS A 42 12.31 18.84 -5.35
N SER A 43 12.35 18.38 -6.59
CA SER A 43 11.19 17.76 -7.23
C SER A 43 10.95 16.38 -6.64
N CYS A 44 9.89 16.21 -5.87
CA CYS A 44 9.46 14.94 -5.33
C CYS A 44 8.32 14.39 -6.20
N ASN A 45 8.48 13.16 -6.69
CA ASN A 45 7.39 12.46 -7.36
C ASN A 45 6.56 11.75 -6.29
N VAL A 46 5.32 12.18 -6.11
CA VAL A 46 4.39 11.58 -5.15
C VAL A 46 3.35 10.78 -5.92
N ASN A 47 3.29 9.48 -5.62
CA ASN A 47 2.32 8.58 -6.21
C ASN A 47 1.06 8.58 -5.35
N TYR A 48 -0.07 8.92 -5.96
CA TYR A 48 -1.38 8.85 -5.35
C TYR A 48 -2.10 7.60 -5.87
N TYR A 49 -2.64 6.82 -4.94
CA TYR A 49 -3.33 5.57 -5.24
C TYR A 49 -4.83 5.76 -5.04
N ASN A 50 -5.62 5.27 -5.99
CA ASN A 50 -7.08 5.33 -5.89
C ASN A 50 -7.65 4.33 -4.87
N LEU A 51 -8.96 4.38 -4.65
CA LEU A 51 -9.64 3.50 -3.70
C LEU A 51 -9.50 2.01 -4.07
N THR A 52 -9.54 1.67 -5.35
CA THR A 52 -9.37 0.29 -5.83
C THR A 52 -8.04 -0.29 -5.36
N MET A 53 -6.96 0.48 -5.46
CA MET A 53 -5.65 0.05 -4.98
C MET A 53 -5.63 -0.18 -3.46
N VAL A 54 -6.25 0.72 -2.69
CA VAL A 54 -6.34 0.60 -1.22
C VAL A 54 -7.09 -0.67 -0.83
N ILE A 55 -8.19 -0.99 -1.52
CA ILE A 55 -8.99 -2.20 -1.27
C ILE A 55 -8.18 -3.45 -1.60
N SER A 56 -7.54 -3.53 -2.78
CA SER A 56 -6.74 -4.69 -3.17
C SER A 56 -5.59 -4.96 -2.20
N VAL A 57 -4.86 -3.91 -1.77
CA VAL A 57 -3.82 -4.05 -0.74
C VAL A 57 -4.43 -4.51 0.59
N GLY A 58 -5.58 -3.95 1.00
CA GLY A 58 -6.26 -4.32 2.23
C GLY A 58 -6.70 -5.79 2.28
N CYS A 59 -7.20 -6.33 1.17
CA CYS A 59 -7.52 -7.76 1.06
C CYS A 59 -6.27 -8.64 1.27
N ARG A 60 -5.14 -8.28 0.65
CA ARG A 60 -3.87 -9.04 0.80
C ARG A 60 -3.26 -8.95 2.18
N VAL A 61 -3.35 -7.78 2.82
CA VAL A 61 -2.85 -7.58 4.20
C VAL A 61 -3.70 -8.34 5.22
N LYS A 62 -5.03 -8.40 5.04
CA LYS A 62 -5.93 -9.12 5.94
C LYS A 62 -5.90 -10.64 5.72
N PHE A 63 -5.58 -11.09 4.51
CA PHE A 63 -5.50 -12.50 4.15
C PHE A 63 -4.05 -13.03 4.20
N GLN A 64 -3.33 -12.76 5.29
CA GLN A 64 -2.04 -13.41 5.53
C GLN A 64 -2.25 -14.53 6.56
N PRO A 65 -2.43 -15.79 6.12
CA PRO A 65 -2.52 -16.93 7.03
C PRO A 65 -1.14 -17.14 7.67
N GLY A 66 -0.93 -16.61 8.87
CA GLY A 66 0.31 -16.87 9.61
C GLY A 66 0.92 -15.74 10.43
N THR A 67 0.16 -14.75 10.91
CA THR A 67 0.66 -13.92 12.02
C THR A 67 -0.24 -14.11 13.24
N GLN A 68 0.24 -14.94 14.16
CA GLN A 68 -0.11 -15.00 15.57
C GLN A 68 -0.16 -13.57 16.14
N GLY A 69 -1.31 -12.91 16.04
CA GLY A 69 -1.70 -11.89 17.00
C GLY A 69 -2.23 -12.66 18.20
N GLY A 70 -1.37 -12.87 19.20
CA GLY A 70 -1.79 -13.44 20.47
C GLY A 70 -2.96 -12.64 21.02
N PHE A 71 -4.17 -13.19 20.87
CA PHE A 71 -5.34 -12.77 21.60
C PHE A 71 -5.15 -13.31 23.02
N LEU A 72 -4.29 -12.63 23.80
CA LEU A 72 -4.30 -12.78 25.25
C LEU A 72 -5.63 -12.21 25.73
N LEU A 73 -6.61 -13.09 25.81
CA LEU A 73 -7.74 -12.97 26.72
C LEU A 73 -7.15 -12.84 28.13
N GLN A 74 -6.93 -11.62 28.58
CA GLN A 74 -6.85 -11.35 30.02
C GLN A 74 -8.29 -11.45 30.53
N GLY A 75 -8.62 -12.62 31.06
CA GLY A 75 -9.74 -12.81 31.97
C GLY A 75 -9.40 -12.39 33.39
#